data_AF-A0A1U9NMC5-F1
#
_entry.id   AF-A0A1U9NMC5-F1
#
_cell.length_a   1.000
_cell.length_b   1.000
_cell.length_c   1.000
_cell.angle_alpha   90.00
_cell.angle_beta   90.00
_cell.angle_gamma   90.00
#
_symmetry.space_group_name_H-M   'P 1'
#
loop_
_entity.id
_entity.type
_entity.pdbx_description
1 polymer ?
#
loop_
_entity_poly.entity_id
_entity_poly.type
_entity_poly.pdbx_seq_one_letter_code
_entity_poly.pdbx_strand_id
1 'polypeptide(L)'
;MLKSALSTMPVSSASRVGDEVVNECDFDVVVQMHMPLLAELVGEFESMCPCRICRDDLMRVAVVSFRNSVEAYEFCTDVDYWEFCKPEVSQCLADAVRYALYVNSCDAEKDCGRVVW
;
A
#
# COMPACT_ATOMS: atom_id res chain seq x y z
N MET A 1 8.52 -21.80 38.41
CA MET A 1 9.49 -21.87 37.31
C MET A 1 8.72 -21.91 35.99
N LEU A 2 8.99 -20.95 35.11
CA LEU A 2 8.37 -20.76 33.79
C LEU A 2 8.76 -21.87 32.80
N LYS A 3 7.80 -22.29 31.95
CA LYS A 3 7.91 -22.55 30.49
C LYS A 3 6.53 -23.00 30.00
N SER A 4 5.72 -22.10 29.42
CA SER A 4 5.59 -21.86 27.96
C SER A 4 5.20 -23.09 27.14
N ALA A 5 3.93 -23.14 26.75
CA ALA A 5 3.50 -23.52 25.41
C ALA A 5 2.15 -22.85 25.14
N LEU A 6 2.21 -21.67 24.52
CA LEU A 6 1.10 -21.18 23.69
C LEU A 6 0.88 -22.20 22.58
N SER A 7 -0.35 -22.68 22.43
CA SER A 7 -0.86 -23.07 21.12
C SER A 7 -2.26 -22.47 21.02
N THR A 8 -2.27 -21.22 20.61
CA THR A 8 -3.44 -20.40 20.33
C THR A 8 -4.15 -20.91 19.09
N MET A 9 -5.43 -21.23 19.29
CA MET A 9 -6.61 -21.23 18.40
C MET A 9 -6.45 -20.98 16.88
N PRO A 10 -7.24 -21.67 16.04
CA PRO A 10 -7.57 -21.15 14.72
C PRO A 10 -8.62 -20.04 14.90
N VAL A 11 -8.22 -18.79 14.76
CA VAL A 11 -9.18 -17.68 14.65
C VAL A 11 -9.35 -17.38 13.17
N SER A 12 -10.14 -18.21 12.48
CA SER A 12 -10.82 -17.76 11.27
C SER A 12 -12.00 -16.92 11.74
N SER A 13 -11.81 -15.62 11.83
CA SER A 13 -12.90 -14.67 12.06
C SER A 13 -13.63 -14.45 10.73
N ALA A 14 -14.40 -15.48 10.32
CA ALA A 14 -15.44 -15.31 9.32
C ALA A 14 -16.55 -14.45 9.91
N SER A 15 -16.55 -13.15 9.61
CA SER A 15 -17.68 -12.28 9.90
C SER A 15 -18.83 -12.67 8.97
N ARG A 16 -19.91 -13.20 9.56
CA ARG A 16 -21.17 -13.48 8.86
C ARG A 16 -21.91 -12.16 8.63
N VAL A 17 -21.80 -11.65 7.41
CA VAL A 17 -22.79 -10.77 6.78
C VAL A 17 -23.33 -11.54 5.57
N GLY A 18 -24.62 -11.39 5.26
CA GLY A 18 -25.40 -12.28 4.41
C GLY A 18 -24.67 -12.83 3.16
N ASP A 19 -24.56 -14.15 3.11
CA ASP A 19 -24.45 -15.08 1.96
C ASP A 19 -23.60 -14.75 0.72
N GLU A 20 -22.66 -13.81 0.77
CA GLU A 20 -21.52 -13.82 -0.14
C GLU A 20 -20.23 -13.78 0.68
N VAL A 21 -19.59 -14.95 0.76
CA VAL A 21 -18.18 -15.05 1.16
C VAL A 21 -17.41 -14.32 0.07
N VAL A 22 -17.10 -13.04 0.29
CA VAL A 22 -16.12 -12.32 -0.53
C VAL A 22 -14.81 -13.08 -0.34
N ASN A 23 -14.47 -13.85 -1.36
CA ASN A 23 -13.35 -14.76 -1.35
C ASN A 23 -12.09 -13.88 -1.34
N GLU A 24 -11.10 -14.17 -0.49
CA GLU A 24 -9.79 -13.48 -0.54
C GLU A 24 -9.16 -13.53 -1.95
N CYS A 25 -9.64 -14.43 -2.81
CA CYS A 25 -9.33 -14.50 -4.25
C CYS A 25 -9.75 -13.29 -5.10
N ASP A 26 -10.67 -12.41 -4.65
CA ASP A 26 -11.15 -11.29 -5.47
C ASP A 26 -10.29 -10.02 -5.33
N PHE A 27 -9.72 -9.76 -4.14
CA PHE A 27 -8.91 -8.56 -3.91
C PHE A 27 -7.63 -8.55 -4.73
N ASP A 28 -6.94 -9.68 -4.82
CA ASP A 28 -5.70 -9.78 -5.59
C ASP A 28 -5.95 -9.60 -7.09
N VAL A 29 -7.11 -10.02 -7.59
CA VAL A 29 -7.53 -9.79 -8.99
C VAL A 29 -7.77 -8.30 -9.23
N VAL A 30 -8.48 -7.62 -8.33
CA VAL A 30 -8.72 -6.18 -8.44
C VAL A 30 -7.42 -5.39 -8.42
N VAL A 31 -6.50 -5.71 -7.50
CA VAL A 31 -5.15 -5.11 -7.46
C VAL A 31 -4.42 -5.37 -8.78
N GLN A 32 -4.42 -6.60 -9.29
CA GLN A 32 -3.75 -6.95 -10.55
C GLN A 32 -4.31 -6.17 -11.74
N MET A 33 -5.62 -5.98 -11.84
CA MET A 33 -6.25 -5.19 -12.90
C MET A 33 -5.80 -3.71 -12.88
N HIS A 34 -5.48 -3.18 -11.69
CA HIS A 34 -5.08 -1.78 -11.51
C HIS A 34 -3.56 -1.58 -11.46
N MET A 35 -2.75 -2.64 -11.52
CA MET A 35 -1.28 -2.54 -11.53
C MET A 35 -0.72 -1.57 -12.59
N PRO A 36 -1.24 -1.49 -13.83
CA PRO A 36 -0.78 -0.50 -14.80
C PRO A 36 -1.00 0.95 -14.34
N LEU A 37 -2.16 1.25 -13.75
CA LEU A 37 -2.50 2.58 -13.23
C LEU A 37 -1.65 2.94 -12.01
N LEU A 38 -1.40 1.96 -11.12
CA LEU A 38 -0.48 2.13 -10.01
C LEU A 38 0.95 2.40 -10.48
N ALA A 39 1.41 1.71 -11.53
CA ALA A 39 2.74 1.90 -12.10
C ALA A 39 2.91 3.26 -12.80
N GLU A 40 1.86 3.77 -13.44
CA GLU A 40 1.83 5.13 -13.99
C GLU A 40 1.92 6.17 -12.87
N LEU A 41 1.08 6.05 -11.84
CA LEU A 41 1.08 6.94 -10.69
C LEU A 41 2.43 6.93 -9.96
N VAL A 42 3.03 5.75 -9.75
CA VAL A 42 4.38 5.64 -9.19
C VAL A 42 5.42 6.35 -10.07
N GLY A 43 5.29 6.28 -11.39
CA GLY A 43 6.17 6.99 -12.32
C GLY A 43 6.11 8.51 -12.15
N GLU A 44 4.92 9.07 -11.88
CA GLU A 44 4.77 10.50 -11.56
C GLU A 44 5.58 10.86 -10.32
N PHE A 45 5.44 10.10 -9.23
CA PHE A 45 6.15 10.37 -7.97
C PHE A 45 7.65 10.10 -8.02
N GLU A 46 8.08 9.07 -8.75
CA GLU A 46 9.49 8.78 -9.00
C GLU A 46 10.18 9.96 -9.69
N SER A 47 9.50 10.57 -10.69
CA SER A 47 10.02 11.76 -11.39
C SER A 47 10.13 13.01 -10.51
N MET A 48 9.39 13.05 -9.40
CA MET A 48 9.37 14.17 -8.44
C MET A 48 10.36 14.02 -7.27
N CYS A 49 10.94 12.84 -7.03
CA CYS A 49 11.93 12.64 -5.96
C CYS A 49 13.35 12.97 -6.45
N PRO A 50 14.04 13.97 -5.87
CA PRO A 50 15.47 14.18 -6.13
C PRO A 50 16.34 13.08 -5.51
N CYS A 51 15.78 12.38 -4.53
CA CYS A 51 16.22 11.14 -3.91
C CYS A 51 15.93 9.95 -4.83
N ARG A 52 16.93 9.12 -5.15
CA ARG A 52 16.67 7.85 -5.85
C ARG A 52 15.98 6.85 -4.91
N ILE A 53 14.67 7.00 -4.70
CA ILE A 53 13.84 5.96 -4.08
C ILE A 53 13.75 4.78 -5.04
N CYS A 54 13.83 3.57 -4.51
CA CYS A 54 13.62 2.37 -5.29
C CYS A 54 12.18 2.33 -5.80
N ARG A 55 11.99 2.20 -7.13
CA ARG A 55 10.66 2.07 -7.75
C ARG A 55 9.84 0.93 -7.12
N ASP A 56 10.48 -0.18 -6.76
CA ASP A 56 9.81 -1.31 -6.12
C ASP A 56 9.23 -0.95 -4.74
N ASP A 57 9.88 -0.05 -3.99
CA ASP A 57 9.37 0.39 -2.69
C ASP A 57 8.18 1.33 -2.86
N LEU A 58 8.22 2.23 -3.86
CA LEU A 58 7.05 3.04 -4.23
C LEU A 58 5.89 2.16 -4.72
N MET A 59 6.17 1.11 -5.49
CA MET A 59 5.15 0.15 -5.93
C MET A 59 4.52 -0.60 -4.74
N ARG A 60 5.31 -0.99 -3.73
CA ARG A 60 4.77 -1.61 -2.51
C ARG A 60 3.85 -0.66 -1.75
N VAL A 61 4.27 0.60 -1.59
CA VAL A 61 3.42 1.65 -0.99
C VAL A 61 2.12 1.78 -1.77
N ALA A 62 2.20 1.92 -3.10
CA ALA A 62 1.02 2.06 -3.94
C ALA A 62 0.05 0.89 -3.82
N VAL A 63 0.55 -0.36 -3.83
CA VAL A 63 -0.27 -1.57 -3.71
C VAL A 63 -0.93 -1.69 -2.35
N VAL A 64 -0.20 -1.44 -1.26
CA VAL A 64 -0.75 -1.51 0.10
C VAL A 64 -1.81 -0.42 0.31
N SER A 65 -1.52 0.82 -0.10
CA SER A 65 -2.48 1.91 -0.01
C SER A 65 -3.72 1.64 -0.85
N PHE A 66 -3.56 1.13 -2.08
CA PHE A 66 -4.68 0.78 -2.93
C PHE A 66 -5.53 -0.30 -2.28
N ARG A 67 -4.94 -1.37 -1.76
CA ARG A 67 -5.68 -2.41 -1.04
C ARG A 67 -6.50 -1.83 0.12
N ASN A 68 -5.93 -0.92 0.90
CA ASN A 68 -6.65 -0.28 2.00
C ASN A 68 -7.80 0.60 1.50
N SER A 69 -7.62 1.32 0.39
CA SER A 69 -8.68 2.13 -0.24
C SER A 69 -9.80 1.25 -0.80
N VAL A 70 -9.43 0.10 -1.35
CA VAL A 70 -10.35 -0.92 -1.85
C VAL A 70 -11.20 -1.51 -0.73
N GLU A 71 -10.60 -1.82 0.43
CA GLU A 71 -11.34 -2.26 1.63
C GLU A 71 -12.28 -1.16 2.15
N ALA A 72 -11.91 0.12 1.99
CA ALA A 72 -12.75 1.25 2.37
C ALA A 72 -13.84 1.59 1.34
N TYR A 73 -13.78 1.02 0.14
CA TYR A 73 -14.79 1.17 -0.92
C TYR A 73 -16.00 0.29 -0.61
N GLU A 74 -16.69 0.59 0.49
CA GLU A 74 -17.97 -0.02 0.84
C GLU A 74 -19.10 0.90 0.32
N PHE A 75 -19.88 0.41 -0.66
CA PHE A 75 -21.19 0.94 -1.09
C PHE A 75 -21.25 2.26 -1.89
N CYS A 76 -20.15 2.84 -2.37
CA CYS A 76 -20.22 4.04 -3.21
C CYS A 76 -20.46 3.69 -4.69
N THR A 77 -21.73 3.57 -5.11
CA THR A 77 -22.09 3.18 -6.50
C THR A 77 -21.87 4.27 -7.55
N ASP A 78 -21.52 5.49 -7.12
CA ASP A 78 -21.58 6.69 -7.96
C ASP A 78 -20.20 7.21 -8.39
N VAL A 79 -19.12 6.58 -7.93
CA VAL A 79 -17.73 6.99 -8.23
C VAL A 79 -16.97 5.79 -8.77
N ASP A 80 -16.24 6.03 -9.87
CA ASP A 80 -15.34 5.02 -10.44
C ASP A 80 -14.32 4.55 -9.40
N TYR A 81 -14.02 3.26 -9.45
CA TYR A 81 -13.17 2.59 -8.48
C TYR A 81 -11.78 3.25 -8.36
N TRP A 82 -11.19 3.61 -9.49
CA TRP A 82 -9.90 4.29 -9.53
C TRP A 82 -10.01 5.73 -9.06
N GLU A 83 -11.07 6.44 -9.44
CA GLU A 83 -11.30 7.81 -8.98
C GLU A 83 -11.45 7.91 -7.46
N PHE A 84 -12.07 6.90 -6.84
CA PHE A 84 -12.16 6.81 -5.38
C PHE A 84 -10.80 6.53 -4.72
N CYS A 85 -10.03 5.57 -5.24
CA CYS A 85 -8.81 5.12 -4.59
C CYS A 85 -7.60 6.02 -4.87
N LYS A 86 -7.53 6.65 -6.05
CA LYS A 86 -6.36 7.43 -6.51
C LYS A 86 -5.90 8.51 -5.51
N PRO A 87 -6.78 9.31 -4.88
CA PRO A 87 -6.36 10.35 -3.93
C PRO A 87 -5.60 9.79 -2.72
N GLU A 88 -6.09 8.70 -2.13
CA GLU A 88 -5.48 8.05 -0.98
C GLU A 88 -4.11 7.46 -1.34
N VAL A 89 -4.03 6.75 -2.46
CA VAL A 89 -2.76 6.20 -2.97
C VAL A 89 -1.75 7.32 -3.24
N SER A 90 -2.20 8.43 -3.85
CA SER A 90 -1.35 9.59 -4.14
C SER A 90 -0.81 10.23 -2.86
N GLN A 91 -1.64 10.34 -1.82
CA GLN A 91 -1.23 10.89 -0.54
C GLN A 91 -0.17 10.01 0.14
N CYS A 92 -0.35 8.70 0.16
CA CYS A 92 0.64 7.77 0.72
C CYS A 92 1.97 7.81 -0.04
N LEU A 93 1.95 7.92 -1.37
CA LEU A 93 3.15 8.08 -2.19
C LEU A 93 3.86 9.42 -1.90
N ALA A 94 3.09 10.51 -1.75
CA ALA A 94 3.64 11.80 -1.36
C ALA A 94 4.34 11.74 0.01
N ASP A 95 3.74 11.03 0.97
CA ASP A 95 4.31 10.88 2.31
C ASP A 95 5.54 9.97 2.32
N ALA A 96 5.56 8.92 1.51
CA ALA A 96 6.76 8.10 1.29
C ALA A 96 7.92 8.93 0.70
N VAL A 97 7.64 9.77 -0.30
CA VAL A 97 8.65 10.69 -0.88
C VAL A 97 9.14 11.69 0.15
N ARG A 98 8.24 12.32 0.92
CA ARG A 98 8.60 13.27 1.99
C ARG A 98 9.46 12.62 3.06
N TYR A 99 9.13 11.41 3.49
CA TYR A 99 9.91 10.69 4.48
C TYR A 99 11.28 10.30 3.93
N ALA A 100 11.38 9.86 2.68
CA ALA A 100 12.68 9.58 2.05
C ALA A 100 13.57 10.83 2.03
N LEU A 101 12.99 11.98 1.69
CA LEU A 101 13.68 13.27 1.71
C LEU A 101 14.16 13.63 3.12
N TYR A 102 13.29 13.44 4.12
CA TYR A 102 13.63 13.68 5.51
C TYR A 102 14.81 12.82 5.96
N VAL A 103 14.76 11.50 5.75
CA VAL A 103 15.84 10.57 6.10
C VAL A 103 17.14 10.95 5.39
N ASN A 104 17.10 11.20 4.07
CA ASN A 104 18.29 11.64 3.33
C ASN A 104 18.85 12.98 3.83
N SER A 105 17.99 13.92 4.23
CA SER A 105 18.44 15.21 4.78
C SER A 105 19.07 15.08 6.17
N CYS A 106 18.64 14.07 6.94
CA CYS A 106 19.23 13.71 8.23
C CYS A 106 20.53 12.90 8.09
N ASP A 107 20.70 12.19 6.97
CA ASP A 107 21.87 11.35 6.66
C ASP A 107 22.92 12.03 5.77
N ALA A 108 22.88 13.36 5.57
CA ALA A 108 23.80 14.11 4.71
C ALA A 108 25.31 13.99 5.04
N GLU A 109 25.68 13.26 6.12
CA GLU A 109 27.06 12.87 6.43
C GLU A 109 27.46 11.46 5.93
N LYS A 110 26.55 10.68 5.33
CA LYS A 110 26.86 9.35 4.78
C LYS A 110 26.40 9.28 3.33
N ASP A 111 27.37 8.99 2.46
CA ASP A 111 27.21 8.76 1.02
C ASP A 111 25.84 8.20 0.63
N CYS A 112 25.26 8.79 -0.43
CA CYS A 112 24.02 8.38 -1.11
C CYS A 112 23.90 6.85 -1.24
N GLY A 113 23.39 6.22 -0.18
CA GLY A 113 23.16 4.81 -0.06
C GLY A 113 21.66 4.58 -0.04
N ARG A 114 21.20 3.75 -0.97
CA ARG A 114 19.83 3.23 -1.10
C ARG A 114 19.05 3.27 0.22
N VAL A 115 18.01 4.10 0.30
CA VAL A 115 17.02 4.03 1.40
C VAL A 115 16.26 2.73 1.22
N VAL A 116 16.44 1.79 2.14
CA VAL A 116 15.74 0.51 2.20
C VAL A 116 14.70 0.61 3.32
N TRP A 117 13.45 0.34 2.98
CA TRP A 117 12.28 0.42 3.87
C TRP A 117 11.95 -0.95 4.48
#